data_AF-D6AAU0-F1
#
_entry.id   AF-D6AAU0-F1
#
_cell.length_a   1.000
_cell.length_b   1.000
_cell.length_c   1.000
_cell.angle_alpha   90.00
_cell.angle_beta   90.00
_cell.angle_gamma   90.00
#
_symmetry.space_group_name_H-M   'P 1'
#
loop_
_entity.id
_entity.type
_entity.pdbx_description
1 polymer ?
#
loop_
_entity_poly.entity_id
_entity_poly.type
_entity_poly.pdbx_seq_one_letter_code
_entity_poly.pdbx_strand_id
1 'polypeptide(L)'
;MGSSHSDQVERTPNSRQPPAGWPGAVGGRTTPDRWLERPMTDVTAGQSRESRLDALSPKQLEAAETTLRRGTWAITAGAVLFSVLTVTPLVERVTPEGWQWTAPILPIVVDTAVVIVVRLDSTVSRLGGSTGGWPAVLRWMTGLFTLLLNIGDSALKRDLVGVAVHAVAPLLLIVTAEAGLAYRRKIHVQLERLERSRREEEERSRQEAEAHRERERLEREREQQRREQLEREAREHAEQLERERLEREDRRAREEREHAAALERERAEREAQQRREEREAAERLRREEQERADRERAEQLERERQEREREAAERADREQREREARERAAARREQPTPRAVNGAERPALTAVPVNEDRSKMVEPAAREHVLTGERAGKTVRQLAEETGWSVGWVSARLREQRGKSGGVLVPAAAGGGQR
;
A
#
# COMPACT_ATOMS: atom_id res chain seq x y z
N MET A 1 38.93 57.22 -24.41
CA MET A 1 37.91 58.00 -25.14
C MET A 1 36.54 57.52 -24.69
N GLY A 2 35.67 58.44 -24.23
CA GLY A 2 34.27 58.22 -23.81
C GLY A 2 34.11 57.76 -22.36
N SER A 3 34.09 58.62 -21.34
CA SER A 3 33.08 59.62 -20.94
C SER A 3 31.66 59.08 -20.77
N SER A 4 31.25 58.90 -19.51
CA SER A 4 29.86 59.12 -19.08
C SER A 4 29.86 59.75 -17.69
N HIS A 5 29.48 61.02 -17.67
CA HIS A 5 29.06 61.81 -16.53
C HIS A 5 27.75 61.24 -15.96
N SER A 6 27.60 61.28 -14.64
CA SER A 6 26.28 61.36 -14.00
C SER A 6 26.42 62.13 -12.69
N ASP A 7 25.91 63.36 -12.75
CA ASP A 7 25.65 64.27 -11.64
C ASP A 7 24.65 63.65 -10.67
N GLN A 8 24.92 63.76 -9.36
CA GLN A 8 23.89 63.70 -8.32
C GLN A 8 24.10 64.81 -7.28
N VAL A 9 23.46 65.93 -7.61
CA VAL A 9 22.69 66.88 -6.81
C VAL A 9 22.63 66.63 -5.29
N GLU A 10 23.12 67.64 -4.56
CA GLU A 10 22.92 67.92 -3.14
C GLU A 10 21.44 67.99 -2.73
N ARG A 11 21.08 67.39 -1.59
CA ARG A 11 19.93 67.81 -0.77
C ARG A 11 20.25 67.68 0.71
N THR A 12 20.47 68.83 1.36
CA THR A 12 20.30 69.00 2.80
C THR A 12 18.81 69.18 3.13
N PRO A 13 18.39 68.83 4.36
CA PRO A 13 17.40 69.69 5.02
C PRO A 13 17.72 69.95 6.49
N ASN A 14 18.01 71.22 6.73
CA ASN A 14 17.37 72.14 7.67
C ASN A 14 16.72 71.62 8.97
N SER A 15 17.23 72.21 10.05
CA SER A 15 16.73 72.42 11.42
C SER A 15 15.22 72.35 11.69
N ARG A 16 14.88 71.74 12.84
CA ARG A 16 13.70 72.09 13.65
C ARG A 16 14.08 72.31 15.12
N GLN A 17 13.62 73.44 15.64
CA GLN A 17 13.68 73.89 17.04
C GLN A 17 12.86 72.97 17.97
N PRO A 18 13.20 72.90 19.28
CA PRO A 18 12.36 72.27 20.30
C PRO A 18 11.39 73.28 20.94
N PRO A 19 10.16 72.88 21.33
CA PRO A 19 9.32 73.71 22.17
C PRO A 19 9.65 73.50 23.66
N ALA A 20 9.65 74.64 24.37
CA ALA A 20 9.64 74.75 25.82
C ALA A 20 8.33 74.21 26.41
N GLY A 21 8.40 73.70 27.65
CA GLY A 21 7.20 73.37 28.42
C GLY A 21 7.48 72.47 29.62
N TRP A 22 8.05 73.03 30.68
CA TRP A 22 7.97 72.45 32.02
C TRP A 22 6.75 73.04 32.75
N PRO A 23 5.95 72.21 33.43
CA PRO A 23 5.25 72.64 34.63
C PRO A 23 5.74 71.86 35.85
N GLY A 24 5.97 72.60 36.93
CA GLY A 24 6.38 72.04 38.22
C GLY A 24 5.23 71.42 39.02
N ALA A 25 5.66 70.62 39.99
CA ALA A 25 5.07 70.34 41.31
C ALA A 25 3.61 69.85 41.41
N VAL A 26 3.41 68.72 42.11
CA VAL A 26 2.84 68.65 43.47
C VAL A 26 2.74 67.17 43.90
N GLY A 27 2.86 66.94 45.21
CA GLY A 27 3.10 65.66 45.88
C GLY A 27 1.98 64.62 45.83
N GLY A 28 2.31 63.40 46.28
CA GLY A 28 1.37 62.29 46.40
C GLY A 28 2.01 61.06 47.02
N ARG A 29 1.65 60.79 48.27
CA ARG A 29 2.10 59.69 49.15
C ARG A 29 1.76 58.28 48.63
N THR A 30 2.67 57.34 48.91
CA THR A 30 2.49 55.95 49.37
C THR A 30 1.53 55.01 48.62
N THR A 31 2.08 53.93 48.01
CA THR A 31 1.81 52.52 48.41
C THR A 31 2.79 51.55 47.74
N PRO A 32 3.11 50.40 48.39
CA PRO A 32 4.12 49.43 47.96
C PRO A 32 3.54 48.35 47.02
N ASP A 33 4.41 47.47 46.53
CA ASP A 33 4.13 46.22 45.81
C ASP A 33 3.69 46.30 44.35
N ARG A 34 4.69 46.50 43.47
CA ARG A 34 4.65 46.00 42.09
C ARG A 34 6.07 45.76 41.54
N TRP A 35 6.77 44.76 42.07
CA TRP A 35 8.08 44.30 41.61
C TRP A 35 8.07 42.89 41.01
N LEU A 36 6.99 42.52 40.31
CA LEU A 36 6.97 41.39 39.41
C LEU A 36 6.56 41.91 38.03
N GLU A 37 7.26 41.43 37.00
CA GLU A 37 7.20 41.86 35.59
C GLU A 37 8.17 42.99 35.20
N ARG A 38 9.47 42.75 35.42
CA ARG A 38 10.48 43.18 34.44
C ARG A 38 10.67 42.05 33.42
N PRO A 39 10.33 42.23 32.14
CA PRO A 39 10.71 41.26 31.12
C PRO A 39 12.22 41.20 30.98
N MET A 40 12.69 39.97 30.86
CA MET A 40 14.07 39.52 30.72
C MET A 40 14.64 39.97 29.36
N THR A 41 14.93 41.26 29.18
CA THR A 41 15.62 41.78 28.00
C THR A 41 17.01 42.27 28.37
N ASP A 42 17.86 41.33 28.75
CA ASP A 42 19.32 41.58 28.81
C ASP A 42 20.14 40.34 28.40
N VAL A 43 19.54 39.44 27.60
CA VAL A 43 20.25 38.31 26.95
C VAL A 43 20.76 38.71 25.56
N THR A 44 20.16 39.73 24.93
CA THR A 44 20.49 40.16 23.57
C THR A 44 21.81 40.92 23.47
N ALA A 45 22.27 41.60 24.53
CA ALA A 45 23.56 42.32 24.51
C ALA A 45 24.77 41.38 24.53
N GLY A 46 24.66 40.20 25.17
CA GLY A 46 25.70 39.16 25.16
C GLY A 46 25.78 38.42 23.82
N GLN A 47 24.63 37.96 23.31
CA GLN A 47 24.54 37.28 22.01
C GLN A 47 24.98 38.16 20.84
N SER A 48 24.78 39.47 20.90
CA SER A 48 25.22 40.43 19.86
C SER A 48 26.73 40.64 19.80
N ARG A 49 27.46 40.33 20.89
CA ARG A 49 28.93 40.41 20.95
C ARG A 49 29.57 39.09 20.53
N GLU A 50 28.99 37.96 20.93
CA GLU A 50 29.43 36.63 20.50
C GLU A 50 29.22 36.44 18.99
N SER A 51 28.04 36.80 18.47
CA SER A 51 27.75 36.75 17.03
C SER A 51 28.64 37.65 16.15
N ARG A 52 29.19 38.75 16.69
CA ARG A 52 30.17 39.59 15.97
C ARG A 52 31.57 39.01 15.93
N LEU A 53 31.95 38.21 16.93
CA LEU A 53 33.24 37.51 16.94
C LEU A 53 33.18 36.24 16.08
N ASP A 54 32.03 35.54 16.06
CA ASP A 54 31.77 34.40 15.17
C ASP A 54 31.61 34.81 13.69
N ALA A 55 31.29 36.08 13.41
CA ALA A 55 31.20 36.63 12.06
C ALA A 55 32.55 36.98 11.41
N LEU A 56 33.67 36.87 12.14
CA LEU A 56 35.00 37.09 11.56
C LEU A 56 35.46 35.83 10.81
N SER A 57 35.78 35.99 9.53
CA SER A 57 36.33 34.90 8.72
C SER A 57 37.61 34.35 9.37
N PRO A 58 37.91 33.03 9.29
CA PRO A 58 39.16 32.45 9.79
C PRO A 58 40.42 33.21 9.33
N LYS A 59 40.39 33.76 8.11
CA LYS A 59 41.46 34.58 7.54
C LYS A 59 41.61 35.95 8.23
N GLN A 60 40.52 36.54 8.72
CA GLN A 60 40.54 37.80 9.47
C GLN A 60 41.09 37.60 10.88
N LEU A 61 40.80 36.45 11.52
CA LEU A 61 41.37 36.08 12.80
C LEU A 61 42.90 35.90 12.69
N GLU A 62 43.35 35.18 11.68
CA GLU A 62 44.78 34.95 11.42
C GLU A 62 45.53 36.25 11.06
N ALA A 63 44.90 37.14 10.28
CA ALA A 63 45.44 38.46 9.97
C ALA A 63 45.54 39.36 11.21
N ALA A 64 44.53 39.33 12.09
CA ALA A 64 44.55 40.07 13.35
C ALA A 64 45.64 39.55 14.28
N GLU A 65 45.78 38.23 14.43
CA GLU A 65 46.84 37.61 15.23
C GLU A 65 48.24 37.95 14.69
N THR A 66 48.42 37.87 13.38
CA THR A 66 49.69 38.23 12.72
C THR A 66 50.05 39.69 12.94
N THR A 67 49.07 40.59 12.86
CA THR A 67 49.25 42.03 13.07
C THR A 67 49.61 42.33 14.53
N LEU A 68 48.92 41.71 15.49
CA LEU A 68 49.21 41.84 16.91
C LEU A 68 50.62 41.31 17.24
N ARG A 69 51.02 40.18 16.63
CA ARG A 69 52.36 39.61 16.80
C ARG A 69 53.43 40.57 16.26
N ARG A 70 53.23 41.11 15.05
CA ARG A 70 54.15 42.09 14.44
C ARG A 70 54.25 43.37 15.26
N GLY A 71 53.13 43.93 15.71
CA GLY A 71 53.09 45.12 16.55
C GLY A 71 53.84 44.93 17.88
N THR A 72 53.67 43.77 18.53
CA THR A 72 54.39 43.44 19.77
C THR A 72 55.90 43.39 19.56
N TRP A 73 56.36 42.79 18.46
CA TRP A 73 57.79 42.73 18.11
C TRP A 73 58.36 44.11 17.76
N ALA A 74 57.59 44.96 17.07
CA ALA A 74 58.00 46.32 16.77
C ALA A 74 58.20 47.16 18.06
N ILE A 75 57.27 47.05 19.02
CA ILE A 75 57.40 47.74 20.33
C ILE A 75 58.62 47.22 21.10
N THR A 76 58.83 45.90 21.10
CA THR A 76 60.00 45.29 21.77
C THR A 76 61.32 45.78 21.16
N ALA A 77 61.42 45.79 19.82
CA ALA A 77 62.60 46.29 19.11
C ALA A 77 62.84 47.78 19.37
N GLY A 78 61.79 48.59 19.40
CA GLY A 78 61.88 50.01 19.75
C GLY A 78 62.38 50.25 21.17
N ALA A 79 61.93 49.46 22.14
CA ALA A 79 62.38 49.54 23.53
C ALA A 79 63.86 49.18 23.68
N VAL A 80 64.31 48.09 23.05
CA VAL A 80 65.73 47.70 23.03
C VAL A 80 66.58 48.78 22.38
N LEU A 81 66.15 49.30 21.24
CA LEU A 81 66.88 50.36 20.54
C LEU A 81 66.99 51.63 21.40
N PHE A 82 65.91 52.04 22.05
CA PHE A 82 65.91 53.19 22.95
C PHE A 82 66.88 52.98 24.12
N SER A 83 66.84 51.82 24.76
CA SER A 83 67.74 51.45 25.86
C SER A 83 69.22 51.43 25.45
N VAL A 84 69.54 50.90 24.26
CA VAL A 84 70.90 50.99 23.71
C VAL A 84 71.31 52.44 23.54
N LEU A 85 70.46 53.30 22.98
CA LEU A 85 70.78 54.71 22.77
C LEU A 85 70.95 55.50 24.06
N THR A 86 70.25 55.15 25.14
CA THR A 86 70.35 55.84 26.43
C THR A 86 71.46 55.32 27.33
N VAL A 87 71.70 54.01 27.34
CA VAL A 87 72.64 53.36 28.27
C VAL A 87 74.06 53.27 27.69
N THR A 88 74.23 53.18 26.37
CA THR A 88 75.56 53.12 25.75
C THR A 88 76.43 54.33 26.13
N PRO A 89 75.96 55.59 26.07
CA PRO A 89 76.76 56.74 26.48
C PRO A 89 77.13 56.75 27.97
N LEU A 90 76.37 56.05 28.81
CA LEU A 90 76.66 55.90 30.24
C LEU A 90 77.76 54.87 30.47
N VAL A 91 77.68 53.74 29.78
CA VAL A 91 78.69 52.66 29.87
C VAL A 91 80.02 53.12 29.27
N GLU A 92 80.00 53.87 28.16
CA GLU A 92 81.22 54.45 27.57
C GLU A 92 82.02 55.32 28.56
N ARG A 93 81.35 56.05 29.46
CA ARG A 93 82.00 56.92 30.45
C ARG A 93 82.75 56.15 31.55
N VAL A 94 82.35 54.91 31.81
CA VAL A 94 82.94 54.06 32.85
C VAL A 94 83.82 52.95 32.28
N THR A 95 83.91 52.86 30.95
CA THR A 95 84.69 51.84 30.24
C THR A 95 86.11 52.37 29.95
N PRO A 96 87.17 51.57 30.19
CA PRO A 96 88.54 51.96 29.85
C PRO A 96 88.73 52.35 28.39
N GLU A 97 89.70 53.23 28.11
CA GLU A 97 90.03 53.65 26.74
C GLU A 97 90.43 52.44 25.87
N GLY A 98 89.80 52.31 24.70
CA GLY A 98 89.99 51.21 23.76
C GLY A 98 88.92 50.10 23.84
N TRP A 99 88.08 50.10 24.88
CA TRP A 99 87.02 49.10 25.10
C TRP A 99 85.60 49.63 24.87
N GLN A 100 85.45 50.88 24.44
CA GLN A 100 84.13 51.52 24.25
C GLN A 100 83.24 50.80 23.23
N TRP A 101 83.84 50.03 22.31
CA TRP A 101 83.10 49.20 21.35
C TRP A 101 82.21 48.15 22.03
N THR A 102 82.50 47.78 23.29
CA THR A 102 81.68 46.85 24.09
C THR A 102 80.50 47.52 24.80
N ALA A 103 80.47 48.85 24.88
CA ALA A 103 79.43 49.60 25.58
C ALA A 103 77.98 49.27 25.14
N PRO A 104 77.66 49.06 23.84
CA PRO A 104 76.30 48.70 23.43
C PRO A 104 75.94 47.23 23.70
N ILE A 105 76.90 46.37 24.08
CA ILE A 105 76.63 44.94 24.32
C ILE A 105 75.85 44.76 25.63
N LEU A 106 76.21 45.51 26.68
CA LEU A 106 75.58 45.39 28.00
C LEU A 106 74.06 45.69 27.96
N PRO A 107 73.57 46.81 27.37
CA PRO A 107 72.14 47.08 27.27
C PRO A 107 71.38 46.02 26.47
N ILE A 108 71.95 45.54 25.36
CA ILE A 108 71.34 44.49 24.53
C ILE A 108 71.14 43.22 25.34
N VAL A 109 72.16 42.77 26.09
CA VAL A 109 72.07 41.56 26.90
C VAL A 109 71.03 41.70 28.01
N VAL A 110 71.01 42.85 28.70
CA VAL A 110 70.04 43.12 29.76
C VAL A 110 68.61 43.12 29.22
N ASP A 111 68.33 43.82 28.12
CA ASP A 111 66.99 43.85 27.54
C ASP A 111 66.59 42.51 26.95
N THR A 112 67.52 41.77 26.36
CA THR A 112 67.28 40.40 25.88
C THR A 112 66.89 39.49 27.06
N ALA A 113 67.57 39.60 28.20
CA ALA A 113 67.21 38.86 29.41
C ALA A 113 65.81 39.24 29.91
N VAL A 114 65.45 40.52 29.94
CA VAL A 114 64.10 41.00 30.29
C VAL A 114 63.05 40.40 29.36
N VAL A 115 63.27 40.48 28.04
CA VAL A 115 62.34 39.98 27.03
C VAL A 115 62.16 38.47 27.16
N ILE A 116 63.25 37.73 27.38
CA ILE A 116 63.22 36.29 27.62
C ILE A 116 62.43 35.98 28.89
N VAL A 117 62.70 36.62 30.02
CA VAL A 117 62.00 36.38 31.29
C VAL A 117 60.50 36.66 31.16
N VAL A 118 60.13 37.79 30.55
CA VAL A 118 58.72 38.16 30.31
C VAL A 118 58.03 37.16 29.37
N ARG A 119 58.74 36.60 28.39
CA ARG A 119 58.18 35.60 27.47
C ARG A 119 58.20 34.16 28.00
N LEU A 120 59.16 33.79 28.85
CA LEU A 120 59.30 32.44 29.37
C LEU A 120 58.06 32.00 30.14
N ASP A 121 57.43 32.93 30.86
CA ASP A 121 56.15 32.72 31.57
C ASP A 121 55.02 32.27 30.62
N SER A 122 55.02 32.76 29.37
CA SER A 122 54.05 32.36 28.34
C SER A 122 54.33 30.99 27.70
N THR A 123 55.59 30.53 27.72
CA THR A 123 55.95 29.21 27.20
C THR A 123 55.71 28.14 28.27
N VAL A 124 56.02 28.45 29.53
CA VAL A 124 55.88 27.51 30.65
C VAL A 124 54.43 27.27 31.03
N SER A 125 53.59 28.30 31.01
CA SER A 125 52.13 28.15 31.21
C SER A 125 51.48 27.29 30.11
N ARG A 126 51.97 27.33 28.87
CA ARG A 126 51.49 26.46 27.77
C ARG A 126 51.90 24.99 27.93
N LEU A 127 52.94 24.71 28.72
CA LEU A 127 53.42 23.35 29.00
C LEU A 127 52.79 22.73 30.27
N GLY A 128 51.79 23.39 30.86
CA GLY A 128 51.03 22.85 32.01
C GLY A 128 51.76 22.94 33.35
N GLY A 129 52.90 23.63 33.42
CA GLY A 129 53.61 23.87 34.67
C GLY A 129 53.04 25.08 35.40
N SER A 130 52.55 24.91 36.63
CA SER A 130 52.31 26.04 37.54
C SER A 130 53.66 26.56 38.05
N THR A 131 54.31 27.45 37.29
CA THR A 131 55.35 28.28 37.87
C THR A 131 54.68 29.19 38.88
N GLY A 132 54.97 29.01 40.17
CA GLY A 132 54.38 29.79 41.27
C GLY A 132 54.71 31.29 41.20
N GLY A 133 54.80 31.98 42.34
CA GLY A 133 55.10 33.43 42.34
C GLY A 133 56.49 33.84 41.80
N TRP A 134 57.38 32.88 41.53
CA TRP A 134 58.78 33.12 41.20
C TRP A 134 59.03 33.94 39.91
N PRO A 135 58.35 33.69 38.77
CA PRO A 135 58.52 34.52 37.58
C PRO A 135 58.07 35.97 37.78
N ALA A 136 57.05 36.19 38.63
CA ALA A 136 56.63 37.54 38.98
C ALA A 136 57.72 38.26 39.78
N VAL A 137 58.32 37.59 40.77
CA VAL A 137 59.44 38.15 41.55
C VAL A 137 60.63 38.49 40.64
N LEU A 138 61.04 37.57 39.76
CA LEU A 138 62.15 37.81 38.83
C LEU A 138 61.87 39.01 37.92
N ARG A 139 60.66 39.09 37.35
CA ARG A 139 60.27 40.20 36.47
C ARG A 139 60.27 41.55 37.19
N TRP A 140 59.77 41.61 38.43
CA TRP A 140 59.81 42.83 39.23
C TRP A 140 61.24 43.23 39.57
N MET A 141 62.10 42.27 39.93
CA MET A 141 63.50 42.52 40.23
C MET A 141 64.26 43.03 39.00
N THR A 142 64.08 42.39 37.84
CA THR A 142 64.74 42.83 36.60
C THR A 142 64.20 44.19 36.13
N GLY A 143 62.88 44.41 36.18
CA GLY A 143 62.29 45.71 35.84
C GLY A 143 62.78 46.84 36.74
N LEU A 144 62.90 46.58 38.04
CA LEU A 144 63.45 47.55 39.00
C LEU A 144 64.93 47.85 38.71
N PHE A 145 65.73 46.83 38.39
CA PHE A 145 67.13 47.02 38.03
C PHE A 145 67.29 47.87 36.75
N THR A 146 66.48 47.60 35.72
CA THR A 146 66.45 48.41 34.49
C THR A 146 66.03 49.85 34.77
N LEU A 147 65.04 50.07 35.64
CA LEU A 147 64.63 51.41 36.05
C LEU A 147 65.79 52.14 36.76
N LEU A 148 66.44 51.50 37.73
CA LEU A 148 67.56 52.07 38.48
C LEU A 148 68.75 52.42 37.58
N LEU A 149 69.08 51.58 36.61
CA LEU A 149 70.14 51.87 35.64
C LEU A 149 69.81 53.07 34.74
N ASN A 150 68.55 53.19 34.30
CA ASN A 150 68.15 54.29 33.43
C ASN A 150 68.07 55.63 34.16
N ILE A 151 67.64 55.65 35.43
CA ILE A 151 67.55 56.90 36.21
C ILE A 151 68.81 57.23 37.01
N GLY A 152 69.72 56.27 37.17
CA GLY A 152 70.82 56.34 38.14
C GLY A 152 71.73 57.55 37.93
N ASP A 153 72.14 57.82 36.70
CA ASP A 153 73.01 58.96 36.38
C ASP A 153 72.32 60.31 36.63
N SER A 154 71.05 60.44 36.23
CA SER A 154 70.23 61.64 36.50
C SER A 154 69.97 61.83 38.00
N ALA A 155 69.71 60.74 38.73
CA ALA A 155 69.48 60.77 40.17
C ALA A 155 70.74 61.20 40.94
N LEU A 156 71.92 60.68 40.56
CA LEU A 156 73.21 61.07 41.15
C LEU A 156 73.53 62.55 40.89
N LYS A 157 73.14 63.07 39.73
CA LYS A 157 73.28 64.50 39.36
C LYS A 157 72.18 65.40 39.94
N ARG A 158 71.21 64.83 40.69
CA ARG A 158 70.01 65.51 41.20
C ARG A 158 69.16 66.18 40.11
N ASP A 159 69.21 65.66 38.88
CA ASP A 159 68.38 66.11 37.76
C ASP A 159 67.03 65.37 37.78
N LEU A 160 66.03 65.99 38.41
CA LEU A 160 64.68 65.45 38.50
C LEU A 160 64.01 65.29 37.13
N VAL A 161 64.35 66.14 36.15
CA VAL A 161 63.79 66.08 34.80
C VAL A 161 64.38 64.88 34.06
N GLY A 162 65.69 64.67 34.14
CA GLY A 162 66.35 63.49 33.62
C GLY A 162 65.82 62.19 34.22
N VAL A 163 65.61 62.15 35.54
CA VAL A 163 64.99 61.00 36.22
C VAL A 163 63.60 60.73 35.66
N ALA A 164 62.76 61.76 35.50
CA ALA A 164 61.42 61.61 34.97
C ALA A 164 61.43 61.07 33.52
N VAL A 165 62.23 61.68 32.63
CA VAL A 165 62.30 61.29 31.21
C VAL A 165 62.80 59.84 31.06
N HIS A 166 63.84 59.46 31.79
CA HIS A 166 64.42 58.12 31.70
C HIS A 166 63.61 57.05 32.45
N ALA A 167 62.71 57.43 33.36
CA ALA A 167 61.80 56.49 34.02
C ALA A 167 60.59 56.08 33.14
N VAL A 168 60.17 56.91 32.18
CA VAL A 168 58.93 56.69 31.41
C VAL A 168 58.96 55.34 30.68
N ALA A 169 60.03 55.05 29.93
CA ALA A 169 60.09 53.82 29.12
C ALA A 169 60.13 52.54 29.99
N PRO A 170 60.98 52.41 31.03
CA PRO A 170 60.95 51.26 31.93
C PRO A 170 59.61 51.09 32.67
N LEU A 171 58.99 52.18 33.13
CA LEU A 171 57.69 52.10 33.80
C LEU A 171 56.59 51.63 32.86
N LEU A 172 56.57 52.12 31.62
CA LEU A 172 55.64 51.63 30.59
C LEU A 172 55.85 50.15 30.31
N LEU A 173 57.09 49.65 30.26
CA LEU A 173 57.36 48.22 30.08
C LEU A 173 56.85 47.37 31.25
N ILE A 174 57.08 47.80 32.49
CA ILE A 174 56.59 47.08 33.68
C ILE A 174 55.06 47.04 33.70
N VAL A 175 54.41 48.19 33.49
CA VAL A 175 52.95 48.32 33.51
C VAL A 175 52.33 47.50 32.37
N THR A 176 52.87 47.58 31.16
CA THR A 176 52.36 46.81 30.01
C THR A 176 52.57 45.31 30.17
N ALA A 177 53.68 44.88 30.77
CA ALA A 177 53.90 43.46 31.10
C ALA A 177 52.86 42.95 32.10
N GLU A 178 52.54 43.74 33.13
CA GLU A 178 51.59 43.33 34.16
C GLU A 178 50.13 43.37 33.70
N ALA A 179 49.76 44.40 32.94
CA ALA A 179 48.47 44.49 32.27
C ALA A 179 48.28 43.35 31.25
N GLY A 180 49.33 43.03 30.48
CA GLY A 180 49.33 41.95 29.51
C GLY A 180 49.06 40.58 30.15
N LEU A 181 49.67 40.31 31.32
CA LEU A 181 49.46 39.06 32.05
C LEU A 181 48.04 38.95 32.60
N ALA A 182 47.50 40.02 33.19
CA ALA A 182 46.13 40.05 33.69
C ALA A 182 45.09 39.83 32.58
N TYR A 183 45.29 40.45 31.42
CA TYR A 183 44.43 40.28 30.26
C TYR A 183 44.48 38.85 29.71
N ARG A 184 45.69 38.26 29.60
CA ARG A 184 45.87 36.87 29.14
C ARG A 184 45.22 35.85 30.07
N ARG A 185 45.36 35.99 31.39
CA ARG A 185 44.67 35.11 32.35
C ARG A 185 43.16 35.15 32.17
N LYS A 186 42.58 36.34 31.99
CA LYS A 186 41.14 36.50 31.72
C LYS A 186 40.74 35.85 30.40
N ILE A 187 41.52 36.04 29.33
CA ILE A 187 41.25 35.39 28.04
C ILE A 187 41.28 33.86 28.17
N HIS A 188 42.31 33.30 28.81
CA HIS A 188 42.41 31.84 28.97
C HIS A 188 41.21 31.25 29.71
N VAL A 189 40.76 31.88 30.80
CA VAL A 189 39.58 31.43 31.54
C VAL A 189 38.32 31.48 30.66
N GLN A 190 38.17 32.52 29.83
CA GLN A 190 37.03 32.63 28.92
C GLN A 190 37.10 31.61 27.77
N LEU A 191 38.28 31.38 27.20
CA LEU A 191 38.50 30.37 26.16
C LEU A 191 38.22 28.96 26.70
N GLU A 192 38.72 28.61 27.88
CA GLU A 192 38.42 27.31 28.49
C GLU A 192 36.93 27.12 28.75
N ARG A 193 36.23 28.17 29.17
CA ARG A 193 34.78 28.12 29.37
C ARG A 193 34.04 27.88 28.05
N LEU A 194 34.45 28.55 26.98
CA LEU A 194 33.87 28.38 25.65
C LEU A 194 34.15 26.98 25.08
N GLU A 195 35.38 26.49 25.23
CA GLU A 195 35.77 25.14 24.80
C GLU A 195 34.98 24.06 25.54
N ARG A 196 34.76 24.21 26.86
CA ARG A 196 33.90 23.30 27.63
C ARG A 196 32.46 23.34 27.14
N SER A 197 31.89 24.53 26.92
CA SER A 197 30.53 24.67 26.38
C SER A 197 30.37 23.99 25.02
N ARG A 198 31.34 24.17 24.10
CA ARG A 198 31.32 23.51 22.79
C ARG A 198 31.40 21.99 22.90
N ARG A 199 32.26 21.47 23.79
CA ARG A 199 32.33 20.01 24.02
C ARG A 199 31.02 19.45 24.56
N GLU A 200 30.38 20.14 25.49
CA GLU A 200 29.07 19.74 26.01
C GLU A 200 27.98 19.78 24.93
N GLU A 201 27.96 20.80 24.07
CA GLU A 201 27.02 20.89 22.95
C GLU A 201 27.24 19.78 21.91
N GLU A 202 28.50 19.48 21.58
CA GLU A 202 28.84 18.38 20.68
C GLU A 202 28.43 17.02 21.27
N GLU A 203 28.66 16.81 22.57
CA GLU A 203 28.24 15.59 23.26
C GLU A 203 26.71 15.44 23.28
N ARG A 204 25.97 16.52 23.58
CA ARG A 204 24.50 16.52 23.53
C ARG A 204 24.00 16.25 22.12
N SER A 205 24.57 16.90 21.11
CA SER A 205 24.19 16.69 19.71
C SER A 205 24.44 15.25 19.26
N ARG A 206 25.55 14.63 19.68
CA ARG A 206 25.84 13.21 19.42
C ARG A 206 24.83 12.29 20.11
N GLN A 207 24.53 12.54 21.39
CA GLN A 207 23.54 11.76 22.14
C GLN A 207 22.15 11.86 21.52
N GLU A 208 21.73 13.06 21.09
CA GLU A 208 20.44 13.26 20.41
C GLU A 208 20.40 12.54 19.06
N ALA A 209 21.47 12.59 18.27
CA ALA A 209 21.56 11.89 17.00
C ALA A 209 21.54 10.36 17.17
N GLU A 210 22.20 9.83 18.20
CA GLU A 210 22.17 8.41 18.55
C GLU A 210 20.78 7.98 19.01
N ALA A 211 20.13 8.75 19.90
CA ALA A 211 18.78 8.48 20.35
C ALA A 211 17.76 8.54 19.20
N HIS A 212 17.93 9.45 18.24
CA HIS A 212 17.09 9.50 17.05
C HIS A 212 17.25 8.24 16.19
N ARG A 213 18.50 7.82 15.93
CA ARG A 213 18.79 6.60 15.15
C ARG A 213 18.24 5.35 15.82
N GLU A 214 18.31 5.27 17.15
CA GLU A 214 17.74 4.15 17.90
C GLU A 214 16.22 4.11 17.80
N ARG A 215 15.55 5.26 17.93
CA ARG A 215 14.09 5.37 17.74
C ARG A 215 13.66 4.96 16.34
N GLU A 216 14.36 5.40 15.31
CA GLU A 216 14.08 5.01 13.92
C GLU A 216 14.26 3.50 13.71
N ARG A 217 15.26 2.86 14.33
CA ARG A 217 15.46 1.41 14.26
C ARG A 217 14.30 0.67 14.92
N LEU A 218 13.94 1.07 16.14
CA LEU A 218 12.82 0.47 16.87
C LEU A 218 11.48 0.65 16.13
N GLU A 219 11.28 1.79 15.47
CA GLU A 219 10.08 2.03 14.67
C GLU A 219 10.03 1.14 13.43
N ARG A 220 11.15 1.00 12.71
CA ARG A 220 11.26 0.08 11.56
C ARG A 220 11.05 -1.37 11.96
N GLU A 221 11.61 -1.81 13.08
CA GLU A 221 11.39 -3.16 13.62
C GLU A 221 9.92 -3.39 13.99
N ARG A 222 9.27 -2.43 14.65
CA ARG A 222 7.84 -2.50 14.96
C ARG A 222 6.98 -2.54 13.69
N GLU A 223 7.34 -1.77 12.67
CA GLU A 223 6.62 -1.78 11.39
C GLU A 223 6.79 -3.13 10.67
N GLN A 224 8.01 -3.67 10.65
CA GLN A 224 8.29 -5.00 10.09
C GLN A 224 7.48 -6.08 10.82
N GLN A 225 7.48 -6.08 12.16
CA GLN A 225 6.69 -7.02 12.96
C GLN A 225 5.19 -6.91 12.66
N ARG A 226 4.64 -5.70 12.52
CA ARG A 226 3.23 -5.52 12.13
C ARG A 226 2.95 -6.05 10.73
N ARG A 227 3.84 -5.80 9.77
CA ARG A 227 3.69 -6.31 8.40
C ARG A 227 3.72 -7.84 8.38
N GLU A 228 4.65 -8.45 9.11
CA GLU A 228 4.72 -9.91 9.25
C GLU A 228 3.47 -10.49 9.92
N GLN A 229 2.94 -9.84 10.96
CA GLN A 229 1.69 -10.26 11.61
C GLN A 229 0.51 -10.20 10.63
N LEU A 230 0.34 -9.07 9.93
CA LEU A 230 -0.71 -8.93 8.92
C LEU A 230 -0.58 -9.94 7.79
N GLU A 231 0.65 -10.26 7.36
CA GLU A 231 0.88 -11.27 6.33
C GLU A 231 0.55 -12.68 6.83
N ARG A 232 0.89 -13.01 8.08
CA ARG A 232 0.50 -14.30 8.70
C ARG A 232 -1.02 -14.41 8.82
N GLU A 233 -1.68 -13.38 9.34
CA GLU A 233 -3.13 -13.34 9.45
C GLU A 233 -3.80 -13.47 8.07
N ALA A 234 -3.28 -12.79 7.05
CA ALA A 234 -3.79 -12.90 5.68
C ALA A 234 -3.62 -14.31 5.10
N ARG A 235 -2.48 -14.97 5.35
CA ARG A 235 -2.24 -16.36 4.93
C ARG A 235 -3.17 -17.33 5.65
N GLU A 236 -3.30 -17.20 6.96
CA GLU A 236 -4.21 -18.03 7.77
C GLU A 236 -5.66 -17.86 7.32
N HIS A 237 -6.10 -16.62 7.07
CA HIS A 237 -7.45 -16.34 6.56
C HIS A 237 -7.65 -16.91 5.14
N ALA A 238 -6.64 -16.82 4.26
CA ALA A 238 -6.69 -17.42 2.93
C ALA A 238 -6.80 -18.97 3.00
N GLU A 239 -6.01 -19.61 3.86
CA GLU A 239 -6.09 -21.06 4.10
C GLU A 239 -7.45 -21.48 4.68
N GLN A 240 -8.02 -20.69 5.60
CA GLN A 240 -9.37 -20.93 6.13
C GLN A 240 -10.43 -20.85 5.04
N LEU A 241 -10.36 -19.84 4.17
CA LEU A 241 -11.29 -19.69 3.05
C LEU A 241 -11.15 -20.83 2.05
N GLU A 242 -9.94 -21.33 1.78
CA GLU A 242 -9.71 -22.47 0.90
C GLU A 242 -10.28 -23.77 1.50
N ARG A 243 -10.04 -24.01 2.79
CA ARG A 243 -10.63 -25.15 3.51
C ARG A 243 -12.15 -25.09 3.49
N GLU A 244 -12.74 -23.94 3.76
CA GLU A 244 -14.20 -23.77 3.73
C GLU A 244 -14.76 -24.00 2.32
N ARG A 245 -14.06 -23.57 1.26
CA ARG A 245 -14.44 -23.85 -0.13
C ARG A 245 -14.41 -25.34 -0.44
N LEU A 246 -13.31 -26.02 -0.08
CA LEU A 246 -13.17 -27.47 -0.28
C LEU A 246 -14.23 -28.25 0.50
N GLU A 247 -14.55 -27.87 1.73
CA GLU A 247 -15.63 -28.49 2.52
C GLU A 247 -17.00 -28.28 1.89
N ARG A 248 -17.29 -27.09 1.35
CA ARG A 248 -18.54 -26.82 0.62
C ARG A 248 -18.61 -27.64 -0.68
N GLU A 249 -17.51 -27.79 -1.40
CA GLU A 249 -17.45 -28.62 -2.60
C GLU A 249 -17.62 -30.11 -2.27
N ASP A 250 -16.96 -30.64 -1.24
CA ASP A 250 -17.13 -32.03 -0.82
C ASP A 250 -18.57 -32.29 -0.36
N ARG A 251 -19.19 -31.34 0.35
CA ARG A 251 -20.60 -31.43 0.74
C ARG A 251 -21.52 -31.48 -0.48
N ARG A 252 -21.33 -30.59 -1.45
CA ARG A 252 -22.10 -30.60 -2.70
C ARG A 252 -21.91 -31.90 -3.48
N ALA A 253 -20.67 -32.40 -3.57
CA ALA A 253 -20.39 -33.67 -4.23
C ALA A 253 -21.07 -34.87 -3.52
N ARG A 254 -21.16 -34.85 -2.18
CA ARG A 254 -21.92 -35.86 -1.43
C ARG A 254 -23.41 -35.75 -1.69
N GLU A 255 -23.97 -34.54 -1.61
CA GLU A 255 -25.39 -34.29 -1.89
C GLU A 255 -25.76 -34.71 -3.32
N GLU A 256 -24.91 -34.44 -4.31
CA GLU A 256 -25.11 -34.88 -5.70
C GLU A 256 -25.07 -36.40 -5.84
N ARG A 257 -24.12 -37.08 -5.18
CA ARG A 257 -24.05 -38.55 -5.17
C ARG A 257 -25.26 -39.17 -4.49
N GLU A 258 -25.69 -38.60 -3.37
CA GLU A 258 -26.89 -39.05 -2.65
C GLU A 258 -28.15 -38.83 -3.49
N HIS A 259 -28.29 -37.67 -4.14
CA HIS A 259 -29.41 -37.38 -5.03
C HIS A 259 -29.41 -38.30 -6.25
N ALA A 260 -28.25 -38.53 -6.87
CA ALA A 260 -28.10 -39.48 -7.97
C ALA A 260 -28.47 -40.91 -7.54
N ALA A 261 -28.00 -41.35 -6.37
CA ALA A 261 -28.35 -42.67 -5.82
C ALA A 261 -29.86 -42.76 -5.48
N ALA A 262 -30.48 -41.69 -4.99
CA ALA A 262 -31.91 -41.64 -4.74
C ALA A 262 -32.72 -41.73 -6.04
N LEU A 263 -32.32 -41.00 -7.09
CA LEU A 263 -32.94 -41.09 -8.42
C LEU A 263 -32.78 -42.49 -9.03
N GLU A 264 -31.64 -43.14 -8.85
CA GLU A 264 -31.41 -44.50 -9.31
C GLU A 264 -32.30 -45.51 -8.56
N ARG A 265 -32.43 -45.38 -7.23
CA ARG A 265 -33.35 -46.20 -6.42
C ARG A 265 -34.80 -46.00 -6.85
N GLU A 266 -35.24 -44.76 -7.06
CA GLU A 266 -36.59 -44.46 -7.52
C GLU A 266 -36.87 -45.07 -8.90
N ARG A 267 -35.90 -45.01 -9.83
CA ARG A 267 -36.00 -45.67 -11.14
C ARG A 267 -36.08 -47.19 -10.99
N ALA A 268 -35.23 -47.79 -10.17
CA ALA A 268 -35.23 -49.23 -9.91
C ALA A 268 -36.54 -49.70 -9.26
N GLU A 269 -37.11 -48.91 -8.33
CA GLU A 269 -38.41 -49.17 -7.72
C GLU A 269 -39.55 -49.07 -8.73
N ARG A 270 -39.55 -48.04 -9.60
CA ARG A 270 -40.54 -47.92 -10.68
C ARG A 270 -40.45 -49.09 -11.67
N GLU A 271 -39.26 -49.50 -12.07
CA GLU A 271 -39.08 -50.67 -12.93
C GLU A 271 -39.50 -51.97 -12.23
N ALA A 272 -39.21 -52.12 -10.94
CA ALA A 272 -39.65 -53.27 -10.17
C ALA A 272 -41.18 -53.31 -10.05
N GLN A 273 -41.81 -52.15 -9.86
CA GLN A 273 -43.25 -52.00 -9.82
C GLN A 273 -43.88 -52.33 -11.18
N GLN A 274 -43.35 -51.79 -12.27
CA GLN A 274 -43.78 -52.15 -13.63
C GLN A 274 -43.65 -53.65 -13.90
N ARG A 275 -42.53 -54.27 -13.52
CA ARG A 275 -42.35 -55.73 -13.65
C ARG A 275 -43.35 -56.53 -12.80
N ARG A 276 -43.75 -56.03 -11.63
CA ARG A 276 -44.80 -56.66 -10.81
C ARG A 276 -46.16 -56.53 -11.49
N GLU A 277 -46.51 -55.34 -11.98
CA GLU A 277 -47.77 -55.08 -12.68
C GLU A 277 -47.88 -55.90 -13.98
N GLU A 278 -46.79 -56.04 -14.75
CA GLU A 278 -46.73 -56.89 -15.93
C GLU A 278 -46.92 -58.38 -15.58
N ARG A 279 -46.27 -58.86 -14.51
CA ARG A 279 -46.44 -60.24 -14.03
C ARG A 279 -47.87 -60.48 -13.57
N GLU A 280 -48.45 -59.57 -12.82
CA GLU A 280 -49.85 -59.68 -12.39
C GLU A 280 -50.82 -59.60 -13.56
N ALA A 281 -50.58 -58.74 -14.56
CA ALA A 281 -51.39 -58.67 -15.78
C ALA A 281 -51.28 -59.97 -16.60
N ALA A 282 -50.08 -60.53 -16.73
CA ALA A 282 -49.86 -61.81 -17.38
C ALA A 282 -50.52 -62.97 -16.62
N GLU A 283 -50.50 -62.95 -15.29
CA GLU A 283 -51.23 -63.93 -14.47
C GLU A 283 -52.75 -63.77 -14.59
N ARG A 284 -53.27 -62.53 -14.62
CA ARG A 284 -54.70 -62.26 -14.87
C ARG A 284 -55.14 -62.82 -16.22
N LEU A 285 -54.39 -62.55 -17.28
CA LEU A 285 -54.65 -63.11 -18.62
C LEU A 285 -54.63 -64.64 -18.62
N ARG A 286 -53.64 -65.26 -17.97
CA ARG A 286 -53.59 -66.74 -17.85
C ARG A 286 -54.77 -67.32 -17.09
N ARG A 287 -55.24 -66.66 -16.03
CA ARG A 287 -56.42 -67.10 -15.28
C ARG A 287 -57.69 -66.96 -16.11
N GLU A 288 -57.84 -65.86 -16.86
CA GLU A 288 -58.97 -65.68 -17.77
C GLU A 288 -58.97 -66.72 -18.90
N GLU A 289 -57.80 -67.05 -19.47
CA GLU A 289 -57.67 -68.13 -20.47
C GLU A 289 -57.99 -69.51 -19.89
N GLN A 290 -57.52 -69.81 -18.66
CA GLN A 290 -57.86 -71.05 -17.97
C GLN A 290 -59.35 -71.14 -17.66
N GLU A 291 -59.97 -70.07 -17.18
CA GLU A 291 -61.42 -70.04 -16.93
C GLU A 291 -62.22 -70.23 -18.22
N ARG A 292 -61.79 -69.63 -19.35
CA ARG A 292 -62.44 -69.84 -20.65
C ARG A 292 -62.29 -71.28 -21.11
N ALA A 293 -61.09 -71.86 -21.01
CA ALA A 293 -60.85 -73.24 -21.37
C ALA A 293 -61.64 -74.22 -20.49
N ASP A 294 -61.78 -73.94 -19.19
CA ASP A 294 -62.56 -74.76 -18.27
C ASP A 294 -64.07 -74.62 -18.52
N ARG A 295 -64.57 -73.42 -18.86
CA ARG A 295 -65.96 -73.21 -19.30
C ARG A 295 -66.25 -73.95 -20.61
N GLU A 296 -65.36 -73.86 -21.59
CA GLU A 296 -65.49 -74.59 -22.86
C GLU A 296 -65.49 -76.12 -22.65
N ARG A 297 -64.65 -76.64 -21.76
CA ARG A 297 -64.65 -78.06 -21.38
C ARG A 297 -65.94 -78.45 -20.66
N ALA A 298 -66.44 -77.61 -19.74
CA ALA A 298 -67.70 -77.86 -19.04
C ALA A 298 -68.89 -77.86 -20.01
N GLU A 299 -68.94 -76.91 -20.95
CA GLU A 299 -69.95 -76.87 -22.00
C GLU A 299 -69.86 -78.08 -22.95
N GLN A 300 -68.65 -78.53 -23.30
CA GLN A 300 -68.47 -79.75 -24.09
C GLN A 300 -68.97 -80.99 -23.34
N LEU A 301 -68.65 -81.12 -22.05
CA LEU A 301 -69.13 -82.22 -21.20
C LEU A 301 -70.65 -82.17 -21.01
N GLU A 302 -71.24 -80.98 -20.92
CA GLU A 302 -72.69 -80.80 -20.83
C GLU A 302 -73.38 -81.16 -22.16
N ARG A 303 -72.82 -80.76 -23.30
CA ARG A 303 -73.30 -81.18 -24.62
C ARG A 303 -73.18 -82.68 -24.80
N GLU A 304 -72.06 -83.30 -24.39
CA GLU A 304 -71.89 -84.75 -24.45
C GLU A 304 -72.87 -85.48 -23.52
N ARG A 305 -73.16 -84.93 -22.33
CA ARG A 305 -74.21 -85.45 -21.44
C ARG A 305 -75.59 -85.32 -22.07
N GLN A 306 -75.92 -84.18 -22.66
CA GLN A 306 -77.19 -83.97 -23.36
C GLN A 306 -77.32 -84.88 -24.58
N GLU A 307 -76.25 -85.12 -25.34
CA GLU A 307 -76.23 -86.07 -26.45
C GLU A 307 -76.42 -87.50 -25.95
N ARG A 308 -75.72 -87.91 -24.89
CA ARG A 308 -75.93 -89.24 -24.27
C ARG A 308 -77.34 -89.40 -23.70
N GLU A 309 -77.92 -88.34 -23.14
CA GLU A 309 -79.30 -88.34 -22.63
C GLU A 309 -80.31 -88.38 -23.77
N ARG A 310 -80.08 -87.65 -24.87
CA ARG A 310 -80.87 -87.76 -26.10
C ARG A 310 -80.75 -89.15 -26.74
N GLU A 311 -79.56 -89.73 -26.78
CA GLU A 311 -79.36 -91.10 -27.25
C GLU A 311 -80.04 -92.12 -26.33
N ALA A 312 -80.00 -91.93 -25.01
CA ALA A 312 -80.71 -92.79 -24.06
C ALA A 312 -82.23 -92.65 -24.20
N ALA A 313 -82.72 -91.44 -24.41
CA ALA A 313 -84.13 -91.16 -24.68
C ALA A 313 -84.58 -91.73 -26.04
N GLU A 314 -83.74 -91.64 -27.08
CA GLU A 314 -83.99 -92.28 -28.37
C GLU A 314 -83.94 -93.81 -28.28
N ARG A 315 -83.05 -94.39 -27.46
CA ARG A 315 -83.03 -95.84 -27.22
C ARG A 315 -84.26 -96.29 -26.43
N ALA A 316 -84.70 -95.51 -25.44
CA ALA A 316 -85.93 -95.78 -24.70
C ALA A 316 -87.18 -95.62 -25.59
N ASP A 317 -87.23 -94.59 -26.44
CA ASP A 317 -88.30 -94.39 -27.43
C ASP A 317 -88.27 -95.49 -28.50
N ARG A 318 -87.09 -95.97 -28.94
CA ARG A 318 -86.98 -97.14 -29.82
C ARG A 318 -87.44 -98.41 -29.13
N GLU A 319 -87.07 -98.68 -27.88
CA GLU A 319 -87.56 -99.84 -27.14
C GLU A 319 -89.08 -99.78 -26.91
N GLN A 320 -89.62 -98.59 -26.64
CA GLN A 320 -91.05 -98.38 -26.45
C GLN A 320 -91.80 -98.52 -27.78
N ARG A 321 -91.27 -97.97 -28.88
CA ARG A 321 -91.76 -98.20 -30.24
C ARG A 321 -91.57 -99.63 -30.71
N GLU A 322 -90.56 -100.36 -30.24
CA GLU A 322 -90.37 -101.78 -30.57
C GLU A 322 -91.33 -102.67 -29.78
N ARG A 323 -91.68 -102.31 -28.54
CA ARG A 323 -92.78 -102.92 -27.78
C ARG A 323 -94.14 -102.62 -28.42
N GLU A 324 -94.40 -101.36 -28.78
CA GLU A 324 -95.60 -100.96 -29.53
C GLU A 324 -95.62 -101.55 -30.95
N ALA A 325 -94.47 -101.75 -31.61
CA ALA A 325 -94.37 -102.40 -32.91
C ALA A 325 -94.49 -103.92 -32.80
N ARG A 326 -94.12 -104.57 -31.68
CA ARG A 326 -94.45 -105.98 -31.43
C ARG A 326 -95.94 -106.18 -31.15
N GLU A 327 -96.60 -105.22 -30.51
CA GLU A 327 -98.07 -105.20 -30.36
C GLU A 327 -98.80 -104.86 -31.67
N ARG A 328 -98.26 -103.94 -32.50
CA ARG A 328 -98.84 -103.56 -33.79
C ARG A 328 -98.46 -104.49 -34.95
N ALA A 329 -97.37 -105.25 -34.90
CA ALA A 329 -96.98 -106.21 -35.95
C ALA A 329 -97.75 -107.54 -35.90
N ALA A 330 -98.55 -107.78 -34.86
CA ALA A 330 -99.59 -108.83 -34.87
C ALA A 330 -100.88 -108.39 -35.60
N ALA A 331 -101.01 -107.10 -35.97
CA ALA A 331 -102.20 -106.55 -36.61
C ALA A 331 -101.81 -105.65 -37.80
N ARG A 332 -101.97 -106.18 -39.03
CA ARG A 332 -101.76 -105.52 -40.34
C ARG A 332 -100.30 -105.24 -40.67
N ARG A 333 -99.61 -105.96 -41.56
CA ARG A 333 -99.92 -106.24 -42.98
C ARG A 333 -100.22 -104.95 -43.76
N GLU A 334 -99.27 -104.59 -44.64
CA GLU A 334 -99.35 -103.69 -45.81
C GLU A 334 -98.38 -102.47 -45.82
N GLN A 335 -97.21 -102.69 -46.46
CA GLN A 335 -96.74 -101.97 -47.67
C GLN A 335 -96.36 -100.44 -47.59
N PRO A 336 -95.72 -99.82 -48.62
CA PRO A 336 -94.28 -99.46 -48.61
C PRO A 336 -93.92 -97.96 -48.87
N THR A 337 -92.69 -97.55 -48.49
CA THR A 337 -91.75 -96.52 -49.06
C THR A 337 -92.30 -95.09 -49.38
N PRO A 338 -91.53 -94.05 -49.87
CA PRO A 338 -90.08 -93.81 -50.05
C PRO A 338 -89.60 -92.37 -49.65
N ARG A 339 -88.28 -92.06 -49.88
CA ARG A 339 -87.63 -90.81 -50.44
C ARG A 339 -88.02 -89.41 -49.89
N ALA A 340 -87.22 -88.34 -49.81
CA ALA A 340 -86.02 -87.83 -50.51
C ALA A 340 -85.70 -86.42 -49.88
N VAL A 341 -84.44 -85.98 -49.66
CA VAL A 341 -83.59 -85.14 -50.57
C VAL A 341 -83.52 -83.62 -50.24
N ASN A 342 -82.28 -83.18 -49.94
CA ASN A 342 -81.50 -81.98 -50.34
C ASN A 342 -81.95 -80.51 -50.18
N GLY A 343 -80.92 -79.66 -49.98
CA GLY A 343 -80.73 -78.37 -50.67
C GLY A 343 -80.37 -77.22 -49.71
N ALA A 344 -79.16 -76.66 -49.73
CA ALA A 344 -78.70 -75.55 -50.60
C ALA A 344 -79.37 -74.19 -50.21
N GLU A 345 -78.79 -72.99 -50.22
CA GLU A 345 -77.54 -72.38 -50.68
C GLU A 345 -77.59 -70.88 -50.26
N ARG A 346 -76.46 -70.26 -49.85
CA ARG A 346 -75.97 -68.88 -50.18
C ARG A 346 -76.89 -67.62 -49.93
N PRO A 347 -76.53 -66.37 -50.36
CA PRO A 347 -75.48 -65.48 -49.84
C PRO A 347 -75.85 -63.96 -49.71
N ALA A 348 -74.93 -63.16 -49.14
CA ALA A 348 -74.48 -61.77 -49.47
C ALA A 348 -75.40 -60.51 -49.45
N LEU A 349 -74.71 -59.35 -49.45
CA LEU A 349 -75.09 -57.91 -49.66
C LEU A 349 -75.19 -57.06 -48.35
N THR A 350 -74.90 -55.76 -48.21
CA THR A 350 -74.34 -54.62 -49.03
C THR A 350 -74.05 -53.39 -48.14
N ALA A 351 -73.47 -52.33 -48.75
CA ALA A 351 -72.99 -51.03 -48.25
C ALA A 351 -74.03 -49.90 -48.06
N VAL A 352 -73.63 -48.73 -47.49
CA VAL A 352 -74.25 -47.37 -47.67
C VAL A 352 -73.21 -46.20 -47.52
N PRO A 353 -73.26 -45.13 -48.36
CA PRO A 353 -72.51 -43.83 -48.27
C PRO A 353 -73.41 -42.55 -48.14
N VAL A 354 -72.86 -41.32 -47.89
CA VAL A 354 -73.57 -39.99 -48.02
C VAL A 354 -72.65 -38.73 -48.26
N ASN A 355 -72.93 -37.96 -49.34
CA ASN A 355 -73.02 -36.49 -49.71
C ASN A 355 -72.13 -35.33 -49.11
N GLU A 356 -72.04 -34.07 -49.62
CA GLU A 356 -72.26 -33.27 -50.87
C GLU A 356 -71.74 -31.79 -50.66
N ASP A 357 -71.51 -31.05 -51.77
CA ASP A 357 -71.46 -29.58 -52.02
C ASP A 357 -70.80 -28.54 -51.05
N ARG A 358 -69.67 -27.93 -51.47
CA ARG A 358 -69.20 -26.59 -51.03
C ARG A 358 -68.43 -25.83 -52.14
N SER A 359 -68.70 -24.53 -52.25
CA SER A 359 -68.16 -23.56 -53.21
C SER A 359 -66.64 -23.43 -53.14
N LYS A 360 -65.98 -24.05 -54.11
CA LYS A 360 -64.52 -24.14 -54.24
C LYS A 360 -63.89 -22.78 -54.59
N MET A 361 -62.92 -22.32 -53.80
CA MET A 361 -62.17 -21.10 -54.10
C MET A 361 -61.38 -21.24 -55.40
N VAL A 362 -61.28 -20.16 -56.19
CA VAL A 362 -60.51 -20.15 -57.44
C VAL A 362 -59.02 -20.35 -57.12
N GLU A 363 -58.34 -21.17 -57.92
CA GLU A 363 -57.02 -21.73 -57.60
C GLU A 363 -55.94 -20.71 -57.18
N PRO A 364 -55.79 -19.53 -57.82
CA PRO A 364 -54.78 -18.55 -57.41
C PRO A 364 -55.03 -18.02 -55.99
N ALA A 365 -56.29 -17.74 -55.64
CA ALA A 365 -56.68 -17.28 -54.31
C ALA A 365 -56.55 -18.40 -53.26
N ALA A 366 -56.89 -19.65 -53.64
CA ALA A 366 -56.72 -20.81 -52.76
C ALA A 366 -55.24 -21.07 -52.43
N ARG A 367 -54.32 -20.87 -53.39
CA ARG A 367 -52.87 -20.99 -53.13
C ARG A 367 -52.40 -19.93 -52.13
N GLU A 368 -52.73 -18.67 -52.34
CA GLU A 368 -52.35 -17.59 -51.42
C GLU A 368 -52.89 -17.79 -50.01
N HIS A 369 -54.14 -18.27 -49.89
CA HIS A 369 -54.77 -18.57 -48.60
C HIS A 369 -54.07 -19.72 -47.86
N VAL A 370 -53.66 -20.78 -48.58
CA VAL A 370 -52.87 -21.89 -48.00
C VAL A 370 -51.50 -21.41 -47.52
N LEU A 371 -50.82 -20.55 -48.28
CA LEU A 371 -49.50 -19.98 -47.90
C LEU A 371 -49.60 -19.12 -46.63
N THR A 372 -50.63 -18.27 -46.56
CA THR A 372 -50.86 -17.38 -45.41
C THR A 372 -51.29 -18.20 -44.19
N GLY A 373 -52.12 -19.22 -44.41
CA GLY A 373 -52.61 -20.14 -43.39
C GLY A 373 -51.52 -21.00 -42.74
N GLU A 374 -50.51 -21.45 -43.49
CA GLU A 374 -49.36 -22.19 -42.92
C GLU A 374 -48.55 -21.31 -41.97
N ARG A 375 -48.28 -20.05 -42.36
CA ARG A 375 -47.57 -19.08 -41.50
C ARG A 375 -48.36 -18.76 -40.23
N ALA A 376 -49.69 -18.81 -40.30
CA ALA A 376 -50.58 -18.64 -39.15
C ALA A 376 -50.79 -19.94 -38.34
N GLY A 377 -50.10 -21.05 -38.68
CA GLY A 377 -50.16 -22.32 -37.93
C GLY A 377 -51.45 -23.14 -38.13
N LYS A 378 -52.26 -22.84 -39.15
CA LYS A 378 -53.51 -23.58 -39.41
C LYS A 378 -53.25 -25.02 -39.88
N THR A 379 -54.12 -25.95 -39.49
CA THR A 379 -54.00 -27.36 -39.88
C THR A 379 -54.46 -27.60 -41.32
N VAL A 380 -53.92 -28.65 -41.97
CA VAL A 380 -54.24 -29.00 -43.37
C VAL A 380 -55.74 -29.21 -43.60
N ARG A 381 -56.44 -29.80 -42.62
CA ARG A 381 -57.88 -30.05 -42.71
C ARG A 381 -58.69 -28.76 -42.64
N GLN A 382 -58.30 -27.81 -41.78
CA GLN A 382 -58.94 -26.49 -41.71
C GLN A 382 -58.73 -25.71 -43.01
N LEU A 383 -57.53 -25.76 -43.60
CA LEU A 383 -57.26 -25.12 -44.88
C LEU A 383 -58.04 -25.75 -46.04
N ALA A 384 -58.25 -27.08 -46.02
CA ALA A 384 -59.09 -27.77 -46.99
C ALA A 384 -60.58 -27.37 -46.87
N GLU A 385 -61.08 -27.24 -45.65
CA GLU A 385 -62.45 -26.80 -45.38
C GLU A 385 -62.67 -25.33 -45.75
N GLU A 386 -61.72 -24.43 -45.45
CA GLU A 386 -61.80 -23.00 -45.77
C GLU A 386 -61.70 -22.73 -47.28
N THR A 387 -60.89 -23.51 -48.00
CA THR A 387 -60.69 -23.31 -49.44
C THR A 387 -61.68 -24.10 -50.32
N GLY A 388 -62.35 -25.10 -49.75
CA GLY A 388 -63.19 -26.05 -50.49
C GLY A 388 -62.38 -27.01 -51.37
N TRP A 389 -61.05 -27.09 -51.19
CA TRP A 389 -60.18 -28.05 -51.89
C TRP A 389 -59.91 -29.28 -51.02
N SER A 390 -59.65 -30.43 -51.65
CA SER A 390 -59.41 -31.67 -50.90
C SER A 390 -58.13 -31.59 -50.04
N VAL A 391 -58.13 -32.33 -48.92
CA VAL A 391 -56.97 -32.44 -48.01
C VAL A 391 -55.71 -32.87 -48.76
N GLY A 392 -55.84 -33.74 -49.78
CA GLY A 392 -54.74 -34.15 -50.64
C GLY A 392 -54.15 -33.01 -51.48
N TRP A 393 -54.99 -32.10 -52.00
CA TRP A 393 -54.53 -30.96 -52.79
C TRP A 393 -53.78 -29.93 -51.92
N VAL A 394 -54.31 -29.61 -50.73
CA VAL A 394 -53.65 -28.71 -49.78
C VAL A 394 -52.31 -29.28 -49.29
N SER A 395 -52.27 -30.58 -48.98
CA SER A 395 -51.04 -31.29 -48.58
C SER A 395 -49.95 -31.23 -49.64
N ALA A 396 -50.32 -31.36 -50.93
CA ALA A 396 -49.39 -31.28 -52.03
C ALA A 396 -48.76 -29.88 -52.16
N ARG A 397 -49.55 -28.81 -51.98
CA ARG A 397 -49.06 -27.41 -52.09
C ARG A 397 -48.10 -27.04 -50.96
N LEU A 398 -48.41 -27.43 -49.72
CA LEU A 398 -47.50 -27.22 -48.58
C LEU A 398 -46.18 -27.98 -48.76
N ARG A 399 -46.23 -29.18 -49.35
CA ARG A 399 -45.01 -29.97 -49.65
C ARG A 399 -44.15 -29.31 -50.73
N GLU A 400 -44.75 -28.80 -51.80
CA GLU A 400 -44.02 -28.05 -52.84
C GLU A 400 -43.32 -26.81 -52.29
N GLN A 401 -43.93 -26.10 -51.34
CA GLN A 401 -43.36 -24.91 -50.72
C GLN A 401 -42.17 -25.26 -49.81
N ARG A 402 -42.30 -26.29 -48.96
CA ARG A 402 -41.19 -26.79 -48.13
C ARG A 402 -40.02 -27.30 -48.98
N GLY A 403 -40.32 -27.90 -50.13
CA GLY A 403 -39.31 -28.32 -51.11
C GLY A 403 -38.56 -27.15 -51.76
N LYS A 404 -39.19 -25.99 -51.96
CA LYS A 404 -38.53 -24.77 -52.46
C LYS A 404 -37.69 -24.06 -51.40
N SER A 405 -38.08 -24.12 -50.13
CA SER A 405 -37.33 -23.51 -49.01
C SER A 405 -36.11 -24.33 -48.57
N GLY A 406 -36.06 -25.64 -48.88
CA GLY A 406 -34.92 -26.53 -48.56
C GLY A 406 -33.84 -26.63 -49.65
N GLY A 407 -33.93 -25.86 -50.73
CA GLY A 407 -33.07 -25.97 -51.93
C GLY A 407 -31.90 -24.98 -52.02
N VAL A 408 -31.59 -24.21 -50.97
CA VAL A 408 -30.38 -23.35 -50.94
C VAL A 408 -29.29 -24.08 -50.15
N LEU A 409 -28.57 -24.97 -50.85
CA LEU A 409 -27.28 -25.52 -50.45
C LEU A 409 -26.18 -24.58 -50.94
N VAL A 410 -25.36 -24.05 -50.02
CA VAL A 410 -24.04 -23.48 -50.36
C VAL A 410 -23.00 -24.58 -50.17
N PRO A 411 -22.25 -24.99 -51.20
CA PRO A 411 -21.09 -25.85 -51.04
C PRO A 411 -19.76 -25.06 -51.14
N ALA A 412 -18.82 -25.52 -50.31
CA ALA A 412 -17.37 -25.54 -50.47
C ALA A 412 -16.55 -24.23 -50.43
N ALA A 413 -15.58 -24.20 -49.52
CA ALA A 413 -14.21 -23.76 -49.86
C ALA A 413 -13.19 -24.44 -48.95
N ALA A 414 -12.33 -25.24 -49.59
CA ALA A 414 -11.03 -25.67 -49.09
C ALA A 414 -9.93 -24.79 -49.71
N GLY A 415 -8.79 -24.66 -49.01
CA GLY A 415 -7.54 -24.01 -49.49
C GLY A 415 -7.40 -22.55 -49.04
N GLY A 416 -6.24 -22.02 -48.68
CA GLY A 416 -4.86 -22.49 -48.68
C GLY A 416 -3.97 -21.33 -48.17
N GLY A 417 -2.77 -21.64 -47.66
CA GLY A 417 -1.80 -20.64 -47.20
C GLY A 417 -0.93 -20.03 -48.31
N GLN A 418 -0.11 -19.06 -47.88
CA GLN A 418 0.89 -18.26 -48.62
C GLN A 418 0.27 -17.26 -49.63
N ARG A 419 0.59 -15.97 -49.65
CA ARG A 419 1.74 -15.18 -49.21
C ARG A 419 1.30 -13.82 -48.66
#